data_AF-A0A2P6AR18-F1
#
_entry.id   AF-A0A2P6AR18-F1
#
_cell.length_a   1.000
_cell.length_b   1.000
_cell.length_c   1.000
_cell.angle_alpha   90.00
_cell.angle_beta   90.00
_cell.angle_gamma   90.00
#
_symmetry.space_group_name_H-M   'P 1'
#
loop_
_entity.id
_entity.type
_entity.pdbx_description
1 polymer ?
#
loop_
_entity_poly.entity_id
_entity_poly.type
_entity_poly.pdbx_seq_one_letter_code
_entity_poly.pdbx_strand_id
1 'polypeptide(L)'
;MPANLDLLFRNHHGELKRMAYGRLGDREAAADVVQDAFLRYAVMAQSERQAAIESPRQFLWRIVQNLIIDMARRRRRRGEHVCIDDVA
;
A
#
# COMPACT_ATOMS: atom_id res chain seq x y z
N MET A 1 -0.14 11.10 18.58
CA MET A 1 -0.58 10.37 17.37
C MET A 1 -2.09 10.42 17.31
N PRO A 2 -2.73 10.75 16.18
CA PRO A 2 -4.19 10.87 16.13
C PRO A 2 -4.80 9.53 16.53
N ALA A 3 -5.57 9.50 17.63
CA ALA A 3 -6.12 8.27 18.23
C ALA A 3 -6.88 7.37 17.23
N ASN A 4 -7.37 7.96 16.13
CA ASN A 4 -8.06 7.27 15.04
C ASN A 4 -7.13 6.36 14.19
N LEU A 5 -5.85 6.72 14.02
CA LEU A 5 -4.92 5.97 13.16
C LEU A 5 -4.57 4.59 13.74
N ASP A 6 -4.31 4.53 15.05
CA ASP A 6 -3.98 3.27 15.74
C ASP A 6 -5.17 2.29 15.71
N LEU A 7 -6.38 2.79 15.95
CA LEU A 7 -7.62 2.01 15.83
C LEU A 7 -7.83 1.49 14.40
N LEU A 8 -7.67 2.36 13.39
CA LEU A 8 -7.76 1.96 11.99
C LEU A 8 -6.72 0.89 11.63
N PHE A 9 -5.49 1.04 12.12
CA PHE A 9 -4.42 0.07 11.91
C PHE A 9 -4.78 -1.28 12.52
N ARG A 10 -5.11 -1.32 13.82
CA ARG A 10 -5.48 -2.55 14.52
C ARG A 10 -6.64 -3.28 13.84
N ASN A 11 -7.65 -2.52 13.40
CA ASN A 11 -8.86 -3.10 12.79
C ASN A 11 -8.68 -3.56 11.33
N HIS A 12 -7.82 -2.90 10.54
CA HIS A 12 -7.79 -3.13 9.09
C HIS A 12 -6.46 -3.64 8.53
N HIS A 13 -5.33 -3.51 9.24
CA HIS A 13 -4.03 -3.90 8.69
C HIS A 13 -4.01 -5.37 8.23
N GLY A 14 -4.61 -6.29 8.99
CA GLY A 14 -4.64 -7.71 8.67
C GLY A 14 -5.46 -8.03 7.42
N GLU A 15 -6.62 -7.40 7.25
CA GLU A 15 -7.46 -7.54 6.05
C GLU A 15 -6.73 -7.00 4.82
N LEU A 16 -6.16 -5.79 4.93
CA LEU A 16 -5.41 -5.15 3.84
C LEU A 16 -4.18 -5.96 3.45
N LYS A 17 -3.45 -6.52 4.42
CA LYS A 17 -2.26 -7.34 4.17
C LYS A 17 -2.61 -8.65 3.47
N ARG A 18 -3.70 -9.32 3.86
CA ARG A 18 -4.21 -10.51 3.15
C ARG A 18 -4.62 -10.19 1.71
N MET A 19 -5.31 -9.06 1.51
CA MET A 19 -5.70 -8.60 0.19
C MET A 19 -4.50 -8.28 -0.70
N ALA A 20 -3.51 -7.56 -0.18
CA ALA A 20 -2.27 -7.27 -0.89
C ALA A 20 -1.49 -8.55 -1.21
N TYR A 21 -1.35 -9.46 -0.24
CA TYR A 21 -0.69 -10.74 -0.45
C TYR A 21 -1.34 -11.57 -1.57
N GLY A 22 -2.68 -11.65 -1.59
CA GLY A 22 -3.40 -12.36 -2.65
C GLY A 22 -3.21 -11.78 -4.06
N ARG A 23 -2.78 -10.51 -4.19
CA ARG A 23 -2.47 -9.87 -5.47
C ARG A 23 -0.98 -9.92 -5.82
N LEU A 24 -0.11 -9.95 -4.83
CA LEU A 24 1.34 -9.80 -5.00
C LEU A 24 2.10 -11.12 -4.91
N GLY A 25 1.58 -12.11 -4.20
CA GLY A 25 2.26 -13.39 -3.91
C GLY A 25 3.44 -13.28 -2.93
N ASP A 26 3.75 -12.07 -2.46
CA ASP A 26 4.94 -11.75 -1.67
C ASP A 26 4.51 -11.11 -0.34
N ARG A 27 4.98 -11.68 0.77
CA ARG A 27 4.62 -11.26 2.13
C ARG A 27 5.29 -9.95 2.55
N GLU A 28 6.51 -9.71 2.10
CA GLU A 28 7.26 -8.49 2.39
C GLU A 28 6.66 -7.33 1.58
N ALA A 29 6.50 -7.52 0.28
CA ALA A 29 5.87 -6.52 -0.58
C ALA A 29 4.43 -6.19 -0.12
N ALA A 30 3.68 -7.17 0.38
CA ALA A 30 2.36 -6.93 0.95
C ALA A 30 2.41 -6.11 2.25
N ALA A 31 3.41 -6.35 3.12
CA ALA A 31 3.59 -5.58 4.34
C ALA A 31 3.94 -4.12 4.02
N ASP A 32 4.88 -3.92 3.09
CA ASP A 32 5.32 -2.59 2.65
C ASP A 32 4.18 -1.78 2.05
N VAL A 33 3.38 -2.39 1.16
CA VAL A 33 2.22 -1.72 0.56
C VAL A 33 1.21 -1.26 1.61
N VAL A 34 0.94 -2.09 2.63
CA VAL A 34 0.02 -1.72 3.70
C VAL A 34 0.61 -0.61 4.56
N GLN A 35 1.90 -0.68 4.89
CA GLN A 35 2.58 0.37 5.65
C GLN A 35 2.54 1.71 4.90
N ASP A 36 2.89 1.72 3.62
CA ASP A 36 2.80 2.90 2.75
C ASP A 36 1.39 3.46 2.68
N ALA A 37 0.37 2.60 2.67
CA ALA A 37 -1.02 3.04 2.65
C ALA A 37 -1.39 3.79 3.95
N PHE A 38 -1.00 3.28 5.11
CA PHE A 38 -1.23 3.96 6.39
C PHE A 38 -0.42 5.25 6.53
N LEU A 39 0.82 5.29 6.02
CA LEU A 39 1.63 6.51 5.99
C LEU A 39 0.97 7.60 5.13
N ARG A 40 0.52 7.24 3.91
CA ARG A 40 -0.20 8.17 3.02
C ARG A 40 -1.50 8.65 3.64
N TYR A 41 -2.25 7.76 4.28
CA TYR A 41 -3.45 8.14 5.04
C TYR A 41 -3.12 9.11 6.17
N ALA A 42 -2.06 8.85 6.96
CA ALA A 42 -1.66 9.71 8.07
C ALA A 42 -1.30 11.13 7.61
N VAL A 43 -0.56 11.26 6.50
CA VAL A 43 -0.23 12.56 5.90
C VAL A 43 -1.50 13.28 5.40
N MET A 44 -2.40 12.57 4.71
CA MET A 44 -3.66 13.16 4.25
C MET A 44 -4.58 13.56 5.41
N ALA A 45 -4.63 12.76 6.46
CA ALA A 45 -5.45 13.02 7.65
C ALA A 45 -4.96 14.24 8.45
N GLN A 46 -3.71 14.68 8.27
CA GLN A 46 -3.21 15.93 8.86
C GLN A 46 -3.58 17.18 8.05
N SER A 47 -4.10 17.02 6.83
CA SER A 47 -4.54 18.13 5.99
C SER A 47 -5.99 18.52 6.26
N GLU A 48 -6.37 19.76 5.95
CA GLU A 48 -7.77 20.26 6.05
C GLU A 48 -8.78 19.40 5.26
N ARG A 49 -8.31 18.54 4.36
CA ARG A 49 -9.13 17.58 3.60
C ARG A 49 -9.60 16.39 4.43
N GLN A 50 -9.21 16.27 5.70
CA GLN A 50 -9.65 15.18 6.57
C GLN A 50 -11.19 15.10 6.64
N ALA A 51 -11.88 16.25 6.64
CA ALA A 51 -13.34 16.33 6.64
C ALA A 51 -14.00 15.72 5.39
N ALA A 52 -13.25 15.54 4.30
CA ALA A 52 -13.76 14.94 3.06
C ALA A 52 -13.57 13.41 3.01
N ILE A 53 -12.92 12.79 4.00
CA ILE A 53 -12.75 11.33 4.06
C ILE A 53 -13.96 10.73 4.76
N GLU A 54 -15.03 10.51 4.02
CA GLU A 54 -16.28 9.91 4.52
C GLU A 54 -16.08 8.47 5.02
N SER A 55 -15.17 7.71 4.40
CA SER A 55 -14.88 6.32 4.78
C SER A 55 -13.38 6.02 4.78
N PRO A 56 -12.71 6.10 5.95
CA PRO A 56 -11.28 5.80 6.08
C PRO A 56 -10.89 4.40 5.58
N ARG A 57 -11.73 3.39 5.83
CA ARG A 57 -11.50 2.01 5.38
C ARG A 57 -11.47 1.92 3.84
N GLN A 58 -12.47 2.47 3.17
CA GLN A 58 -12.53 2.43 1.70
C GLN A 58 -11.37 3.22 1.08
N PHE A 59 -11.00 4.33 1.71
CA PHE A 59 -9.87 5.14 1.27
C PHE A 59 -8.54 4.36 1.37
N LEU A 60 -8.28 3.69 2.50
CA LEU A 60 -7.12 2.81 2.66
C LEU A 60 -7.11 1.68 1.61
N TRP A 61 -8.26 1.08 1.36
CA TRP A 61 -8.41 0.04 0.33
C TRP A 61 -8.01 0.55 -1.05
N ARG A 62 -8.48 1.76 -1.41
CA ARG A 62 -8.14 2.42 -2.67
C ARG A 62 -6.64 2.76 -2.76
N ILE A 63 -6.02 3.23 -1.68
CA ILE A 63 -4.57 3.47 -1.66
C ILE A 63 -3.81 2.17 -1.92
N VAL A 64 -4.16 1.08 -1.23
CA VAL A 64 -3.51 -0.23 -1.41
C VAL A 64 -3.65 -0.72 -2.86
N GLN A 65 -4.84 -0.62 -3.45
CA GLN A 65 -5.05 -1.00 -4.84
C GLN A 65 -4.19 -0.19 -5.81
N ASN A 66 -4.11 1.13 -5.62
CA ASN A 66 -3.29 2.00 -6.45
C ASN A 66 -1.80 1.66 -6.34
N LEU A 67 -1.31 1.39 -5.12
CA LEU A 67 0.07 0.97 -4.89
C LEU A 67 0.41 -0.35 -5.60
N ILE A 68 -0.48 -1.33 -5.55
CA ILE A 68 -0.32 -2.61 -6.27
C ILE A 68 -0.25 -2.38 -7.78
N ILE A 69 -1.16 -1.58 -8.33
CA ILE A 69 -1.18 -1.23 -9.75
C ILE A 69 0.12 -0.52 -10.15
N ASP A 70 0.56 0.45 -9.36
CA ASP A 70 1.79 1.20 -9.63
C ASP A 70 3.02 0.30 -9.58
N MET A 71 3.08 -0.65 -8.64
CA MET A 71 4.15 -1.62 -8.58
C MET A 71 4.15 -2.56 -9.78
N ALA A 72 2.98 -3.05 -10.21
CA ALA A 72 2.86 -3.86 -11.43
C ALA A 72 3.30 -3.08 -12.67
N ARG A 73 2.88 -1.81 -12.80
CA ARG A 73 3.31 -0.91 -13.88
C ARG A 73 4.82 -0.66 -13.85
N ARG A 74 5.43 -0.48 -12.67
CA ARG A 74 6.89 -0.32 -12.50
C ARG A 74 7.66 -1.59 -12.88
N ARG A 75 7.18 -2.77 -12.49
CA ARG A 75 7.77 -4.06 -12.90
C ARG A 75 7.75 -4.21 -14.42
N ARG A 76 6.60 -3.93 -15.07
CA ARG A 76 6.48 -3.98 -16.54
C ARG A 76 7.42 -3.00 -17.25
N ARG A 77 7.59 -1.78 -16.74
CA ARG A 77 8.48 -0.77 -17.34
C ARG A 77 9.97 -1.06 -17.16
N ARG A 78 10.36 -1.78 -16.11
CA ARG A 78 11.77 -2.09 -15.84
C ARG A 78 12.33 -3.19 -16.74
N GLY A 79 11.50 -3.90 -17.50
CA GLY A 79 11.93 -5.11 -18.21
C GLY A 79 12.41 -6.19 -17.24
N GLU A 80 12.51 -7.43 -17.69
CA GLU A 80 13.39 -8.37 -16.99
C GLU A 80 14.79 -7.75 -17.00
N HIS A 81 15.32 -7.41 -15.83
CA HIS A 81 16.76 -7.23 -15.73
C HIS A 81 17.35 -8.61 -15.96
N VAL A 82 17.79 -8.87 -17.20
CA VAL A 82 18.78 -9.91 -17.47
C VAL A 82 20.01 -9.52 -16.67
N CYS A 83 20.44 -10.40 -15.78
CA CYS A 83 21.69 -10.26 -15.05
C CYS A 83 22.86 -10.13 -16.04
N ILE A 84 23.80 -9.22 -15.76
CA ILE A 84 25.01 -8.98 -16.60
C ILE A 84 25.99 -10.16 -16.53
N ASP A 85 25.72 -11.16 -15.69
CA ASP A 85 26.61 -12.30 -15.43
C ASP A 85 26.68 -13.33 -16.59
N ASP A 86 25.95 -13.13 -17.70
CA ASP A 86 26.01 -14.00 -18.89
C ASP A 86 27.08 -13.59 -19.92
N VAL A 87 27.94 -12.60 -19.63
CA VAL A 87 29.10 -12.28 -20.47
C VAL A 87 30.33 -13.03 -19.95
N ALA A 88 30.41 -14.32 -20.28
CA ALA A 88 31.62 -15.14 -20.16
C ALA A 88 32.20 -15.47 -21.53
#